data_AF-A0A9D6SFL7-F1
#
_entry.id   AF-A0A9D6SFL7-F1
#
_cell.length_a   1.000
_cell.length_b   1.000
_cell.length_c   1.000
_cell.angle_alpha   90.00
_cell.angle_beta   90.00
_cell.angle_gamma   90.00
#
_symmetry.space_group_name_H-M   'P 1'
#
loop_
_entity.id
_entity.type
_entity.pdbx_description
1 polymer ?
#
loop_
_entity_poly.entity_id
_entity_poly.type
_entity_poly.pdbx_seq_one_letter_code
_entity_poly.pdbx_strand_id
1 'polypeptide(L)'
;MLKKLQQKLEVVLTSADMAQRRPELKKNRESNIPGLYVIGDLAGAPVIKYAMAQGFEVIEHIASKPDGKSSDPAVLDLLIVGAGAAGLNAALTAKDKGLRAVVLEKSKVANTIENFPEGKWVYAEPDSSPPIGKLWLDGARKEDLLERWHQIVTENHLDVRAEEGLKSLAKQPDGSFRIVSDKGEYRARRVILATGQRGNPRRLQVPGEDRESVYHRLYSPRHYKNEDILVVGGGNSAIEAALVLSEQNRVRLSYRGPEFSRIFKDNARKLNEAVAAKRIELILNSNVKEFGNGNARIEI
;
A
#
# COMPACT_ATOMS: atom_id res chain seq x y z
N MET A 1 -3.97 -30.59 4.57
CA MET A 1 -4.75 -29.33 4.55
C MET A 1 -3.91 -28.11 4.96
N LEU A 2 -3.14 -28.17 6.06
CA LEU A 2 -2.23 -27.09 6.50
C LEU A 2 -1.18 -26.65 5.46
N LYS A 3 -0.50 -27.57 4.75
CA LYS A 3 0.48 -27.20 3.71
C LYS A 3 -0.13 -26.38 2.57
N LYS A 4 -1.35 -26.71 2.13
CA LYS A 4 -2.08 -25.92 1.11
C LYS A 4 -2.50 -24.55 1.64
N LEU A 5 -2.81 -24.45 2.94
CA LEU A 5 -3.16 -23.19 3.59
C LEU A 5 -1.94 -22.28 3.74
N GLN A 6 -0.80 -22.83 4.18
CA GLN A 6 0.47 -22.13 4.27
C GLN A 6 0.93 -21.65 2.89
N GLN A 7 0.89 -22.51 1.87
CA GLN A 7 1.19 -22.08 0.49
C GLN A 7 0.26 -20.98 -0.01
N LYS A 8 -1.06 -21.07 0.23
CA LYS A 8 -2.00 -20.01 -0.16
C LYS A 8 -1.71 -18.70 0.56
N LEU A 9 -1.33 -18.77 1.84
CA LEU A 9 -1.03 -17.59 2.64
C LEU A 9 0.32 -16.96 2.26
N GLU A 10 1.35 -17.78 2.03
CA GLU A 10 2.61 -17.35 1.42
C GLU A 10 2.36 -16.68 0.08
N VAL A 11 1.52 -17.25 -0.78
CA VAL A 11 1.16 -16.65 -2.06
C VAL A 11 0.48 -15.28 -1.88
N VAL A 12 -0.42 -15.13 -0.92
CA VAL A 12 -1.06 -13.83 -0.59
C VAL A 12 -0.05 -12.81 -0.05
N LEU A 13 0.92 -13.24 0.75
CA LEU A 13 1.92 -12.38 1.37
C LEU A 13 3.08 -12.01 0.42
N THR A 14 3.36 -12.82 -0.61
CA THR A 14 4.57 -12.70 -1.45
C THR A 14 4.31 -12.26 -2.90
N SER A 15 3.07 -12.26 -3.40
CA SER A 15 2.83 -12.08 -4.84
C SER A 15 2.78 -10.62 -5.32
N ALA A 16 3.61 -10.29 -6.31
CA ALA A 16 3.61 -9.01 -7.04
C ALA A 16 2.72 -8.99 -8.31
N ASP A 17 2.00 -10.08 -8.60
CA ASP A 17 1.23 -10.29 -9.84
C ASP A 17 -0.29 -10.35 -9.59
N MET A 18 -1.06 -9.59 -10.38
CA MET A 18 -2.42 -9.13 -10.07
C MET A 18 -3.56 -9.94 -10.72
N ALA A 19 -3.29 -10.76 -11.73
CA ALA A 19 -4.36 -11.42 -12.49
C ALA A 19 -4.81 -12.76 -11.89
N GLN A 20 -3.95 -13.46 -11.14
CA GLN A 20 -4.19 -14.87 -10.75
C GLN A 20 -4.45 -15.11 -9.25
N ARG A 21 -4.44 -14.08 -8.37
CA ARG A 21 -4.11 -14.31 -6.94
C ARG A 21 -4.95 -13.57 -5.90
N ARG A 22 -6.10 -12.98 -6.24
CA ARG A 22 -6.94 -12.37 -5.19
C ARG A 22 -7.65 -13.48 -4.40
N PRO A 23 -7.54 -13.52 -3.05
CA PRO A 23 -8.38 -14.42 -2.27
C PRO A 23 -9.85 -14.13 -2.60
N GLU A 24 -10.67 -15.18 -2.73
CA GLU A 24 -12.12 -15.00 -2.86
C GLU A 24 -12.62 -14.35 -1.56
N LEU A 25 -13.10 -13.11 -1.69
CA LEU A 25 -13.62 -12.34 -0.56
C LEU A 25 -15.13 -12.28 -0.66
N LYS A 26 -15.79 -12.56 0.46
CA LYS A 26 -17.21 -12.26 0.65
C LYS A 26 -17.42 -10.74 0.66
N LYS A 27 -18.69 -10.31 0.61
CA LYS A 27 -19.06 -8.87 0.65
C LYS A 27 -18.48 -8.14 1.87
N ASN A 28 -18.40 -8.81 3.01
CA ASN A 28 -17.82 -8.32 4.27
C ASN A 28 -16.28 -8.45 4.35
N ARG A 29 -15.60 -8.75 3.23
CA ARG A 29 -14.13 -8.91 3.13
C ARG A 29 -13.56 -10.11 3.90
N GLU A 30 -14.40 -10.99 4.43
CA GLU A 30 -13.95 -12.27 4.97
C GLU A 30 -13.50 -13.17 3.82
N SER A 31 -12.34 -13.80 3.98
CA SER A 31 -11.83 -14.79 3.04
C SER A 31 -12.60 -16.11 3.15
N ASN A 32 -12.18 -17.10 2.36
CA ASN A 32 -12.61 -18.49 2.51
C ASN A 32 -12.10 -19.17 3.80
N ILE A 33 -11.27 -18.50 4.62
CA ILE A 33 -10.85 -18.93 5.94
C ILE A 33 -11.67 -18.13 6.99
N PRO A 34 -12.56 -18.78 7.77
CA PRO A 34 -13.39 -18.08 8.74
C PRO A 34 -12.57 -17.26 9.76
N GLY A 35 -12.96 -16.00 9.94
CA GLY A 35 -12.27 -15.04 10.82
C GLY A 35 -10.99 -14.43 10.25
N LEU A 36 -10.59 -14.77 9.01
CA LEU A 36 -9.51 -14.08 8.29
C LEU A 36 -10.12 -13.11 7.29
N TYR A 37 -9.76 -11.84 7.43
CA TYR A 37 -10.23 -10.73 6.60
C TYR A 37 -9.06 -10.14 5.80
N VAL A 38 -9.36 -9.57 4.64
CA VAL A 38 -8.37 -8.93 3.77
C VAL A 38 -8.89 -7.55 3.35
N ILE A 39 -8.10 -6.50 3.59
CA ILE A 39 -8.50 -5.11 3.33
C ILE A 39 -7.40 -4.31 2.64
N GLY A 40 -7.75 -3.11 2.18
CA GLY A 40 -6.83 -2.17 1.54
C GLY A 40 -6.44 -2.58 0.13
N ASP A 41 -5.24 -2.21 -0.28
CA ASP A 41 -4.74 -2.45 -1.64
C ASP A 41 -4.70 -3.95 -1.99
N LEU A 42 -4.42 -4.81 -1.00
CA LEU A 42 -4.46 -6.27 -1.17
C LEU A 42 -5.88 -6.78 -1.54
N ALA A 43 -6.92 -6.12 -1.05
CA ALA A 43 -8.32 -6.38 -1.39
C ALA A 43 -8.80 -5.61 -2.63
N GLY A 44 -7.92 -4.91 -3.33
CA GLY A 44 -8.24 -4.13 -4.53
C GLY A 44 -8.70 -2.70 -4.26
N ALA A 45 -8.41 -2.13 -3.08
CA ALA A 45 -8.61 -0.71 -2.78
C ALA A 45 -7.28 0.06 -2.74
N PRO A 46 -6.69 0.43 -3.90
CA PRO A 46 -5.39 1.10 -3.97
C PRO A 46 -5.43 2.59 -3.57
N VAL A 47 -6.62 3.17 -3.45
CA VAL A 47 -6.84 4.57 -3.03
C VAL A 47 -6.96 4.62 -1.51
N ILE A 48 -6.24 5.55 -0.88
CA ILE A 48 -6.10 5.66 0.59
C ILE A 48 -7.49 5.74 1.26
N LYS A 49 -8.39 6.59 0.77
CA LYS A 49 -9.73 6.76 1.33
C LYS A 49 -10.56 5.48 1.31
N TYR A 50 -10.52 4.75 0.20
CA TYR A 50 -11.22 3.45 0.09
C TYR A 50 -10.57 2.38 0.98
N ALA A 51 -9.25 2.39 1.11
CA ALA A 51 -8.53 1.48 2.00
C ALA A 51 -8.90 1.72 3.47
N MET A 52 -9.00 3.00 3.87
CA MET A 52 -9.48 3.40 5.21
C MET A 52 -10.92 2.95 5.45
N ALA A 53 -11.84 3.21 4.50
CA ALA A 53 -13.23 2.79 4.61
C ALA A 53 -13.39 1.28 4.85
N GLN A 54 -12.62 0.46 4.12
CA GLN A 54 -12.63 -1.00 4.35
C GLN A 54 -12.16 -1.37 5.76
N GLY A 55 -11.15 -0.67 6.30
CA GLY A 55 -10.69 -0.86 7.67
C GLY A 55 -11.79 -0.58 8.70
N PHE A 56 -12.55 0.51 8.50
CA PHE A 56 -13.69 0.86 9.36
C PHE A 56 -14.81 -0.18 9.27
N GLU A 57 -15.29 -0.48 8.05
CA GLU A 57 -16.42 -1.38 7.79
C GLU A 57 -16.19 -2.79 8.32
N VAL A 58 -14.98 -3.33 8.17
CA VAL A 58 -14.65 -4.67 8.68
C VAL A 58 -14.69 -4.72 10.20
N ILE A 59 -14.25 -3.66 10.88
CA ILE A 59 -14.30 -3.60 12.34
C ILE A 59 -15.74 -3.46 12.84
N GLU A 60 -16.56 -2.60 12.22
CA GLU A 60 -18.00 -2.53 12.54
C GLU A 60 -18.65 -3.91 12.43
N HIS A 61 -18.35 -4.63 11.35
CA HIS A 61 -18.86 -5.98 11.14
C HIS A 61 -18.33 -7.00 12.17
N ILE A 62 -17.06 -6.93 12.56
CA ILE A 62 -16.49 -7.83 13.58
C ILE A 62 -17.12 -7.54 14.95
N ALA A 63 -17.26 -6.27 15.31
CA ALA A 63 -17.82 -5.83 16.58
C ALA A 63 -19.32 -6.13 16.71
N SER A 64 -20.04 -6.24 15.58
CA SER A 64 -21.46 -6.63 15.59
C SER A 64 -21.68 -8.13 15.82
N LYS A 65 -20.63 -8.97 15.80
CA LYS A 65 -20.77 -10.41 16.02
C LYS A 65 -20.84 -10.74 17.53
N PRO A 66 -21.66 -11.73 17.95
CA PRO A 66 -21.75 -12.14 19.35
C PRO A 66 -20.42 -12.61 19.94
N ASP A 67 -19.55 -13.19 19.11
CA ASP A 67 -18.21 -13.65 19.47
C ASP A 67 -17.12 -12.63 19.11
N GLY A 68 -17.48 -11.34 18.96
CA GLY A 68 -16.57 -10.26 18.58
C GLY A 68 -15.38 -10.10 19.53
N LYS A 69 -15.58 -10.39 20.82
CA LYS A 69 -14.56 -10.38 21.88
C LYS A 69 -14.30 -11.79 22.38
N SER A 70 -13.03 -12.13 22.60
CA SER A 70 -12.63 -13.40 23.22
C SER A 70 -12.89 -13.37 24.72
N SER A 71 -13.43 -14.45 25.26
CA SER A 71 -13.54 -14.69 26.70
C SER A 71 -12.20 -15.06 27.36
N ASP A 72 -11.23 -15.52 26.56
CA ASP A 72 -9.88 -15.86 27.03
C ASP A 72 -8.98 -14.61 26.99
N PRO A 73 -8.42 -14.17 28.14
CA PRO A 73 -7.52 -13.03 28.19
C PRO A 73 -6.21 -13.25 27.40
N ALA A 74 -5.76 -14.50 27.24
CA ALA A 74 -4.54 -14.83 26.49
C ALA A 74 -4.73 -14.84 24.96
N VAL A 75 -5.97 -14.68 24.49
CA VAL A 75 -6.30 -14.63 23.06
C VAL A 75 -6.81 -13.25 22.71
N LEU A 76 -6.13 -12.56 21.80
CA LEU A 76 -6.56 -11.26 21.27
C LEU A 76 -7.91 -11.39 20.56
N ASP A 77 -8.70 -10.31 20.61
CA ASP A 77 -9.94 -10.25 19.84
C ASP A 77 -9.61 -10.15 18.34
N LEU A 78 -8.54 -9.42 18.03
CA LEU A 78 -8.10 -9.14 16.67
C LEU A 78 -6.58 -8.96 16.59
N LEU A 79 -5.96 -9.50 15.55
CA LEU A 79 -4.60 -9.12 15.14
C LEU A 79 -4.63 -8.53 13.73
N ILE A 80 -4.01 -7.37 13.54
CA ILE A 80 -3.98 -6.65 12.26
C ILE A 80 -2.55 -6.72 11.72
N VAL A 81 -2.38 -7.06 10.45
CA VAL A 81 -1.07 -7.18 9.81
C VAL A 81 -0.92 -6.05 8.78
N GLY A 82 -0.06 -5.09 9.08
CA GLY A 82 0.21 -3.88 8.30
C GLY A 82 -0.32 -2.62 8.96
N ALA A 83 0.55 -1.65 9.22
CA ALA A 83 0.23 -0.33 9.78
C ALA A 83 0.18 0.77 8.71
N GLY A 84 -0.38 0.44 7.54
CA GLY A 84 -0.77 1.43 6.52
C GLY A 84 -2.15 2.03 6.78
N ALA A 85 -2.66 2.83 5.84
CA ALA A 85 -3.95 3.53 5.97
C ALA A 85 -5.12 2.64 6.43
N ALA A 86 -5.27 1.46 5.80
CA ALA A 86 -6.33 0.52 6.14
C ALA A 86 -6.16 -0.07 7.55
N GLY A 87 -4.95 -0.49 7.91
CA GLY A 87 -4.67 -1.13 9.19
C GLY A 87 -4.71 -0.16 10.36
N LEU A 88 -4.21 1.07 10.21
CA LEU A 88 -4.30 2.11 11.23
C LEU A 88 -5.75 2.54 11.48
N ASN A 89 -6.55 2.71 10.41
CA ASN A 89 -7.96 3.05 10.58
C ASN A 89 -8.76 1.89 11.19
N ALA A 90 -8.40 0.65 10.87
CA ALA A 90 -8.96 -0.53 11.53
C ALA A 90 -8.56 -0.58 13.02
N ALA A 91 -7.31 -0.27 13.37
CA ALA A 91 -6.85 -0.24 14.76
C ALA A 91 -7.56 0.82 15.60
N LEU A 92 -7.74 2.04 15.06
CA LEU A 92 -8.52 3.10 15.69
C LEU A 92 -9.97 2.70 15.92
N THR A 93 -10.62 2.17 14.87
CA THR A 93 -12.01 1.69 14.99
C THR A 93 -12.10 0.53 15.99
N ALA A 94 -11.10 -0.36 16.04
CA ALA A 94 -11.08 -1.48 16.98
C ALA A 94 -10.97 -0.99 18.42
N LYS A 95 -10.13 0.02 18.66
CA LYS A 95 -10.00 0.70 19.95
C LYS A 95 -11.33 1.33 20.37
N ASP A 96 -12.02 2.02 19.48
CA ASP A 96 -13.34 2.63 19.73
C ASP A 96 -14.41 1.60 20.10
N LYS A 97 -14.35 0.40 19.52
CA LYS A 97 -15.25 -0.72 19.87
C LYS A 97 -14.81 -1.49 21.10
N GLY A 98 -13.69 -1.10 21.73
CA GLY A 98 -13.11 -1.76 22.88
C GLY A 98 -12.67 -3.20 22.58
N LEU A 99 -12.18 -3.47 21.36
CA LEU A 99 -11.55 -4.73 20.99
C LEU A 99 -10.08 -4.70 21.42
N ARG A 100 -9.58 -5.81 21.98
CA ARG A 100 -8.16 -6.02 22.26
C ARG A 100 -7.46 -6.38 20.96
N ALA A 101 -6.83 -5.37 20.37
CA ALA A 101 -6.16 -5.48 19.08
C ALA A 101 -4.68 -5.13 19.16
N VAL A 102 -3.87 -5.88 18.39
CA VAL A 102 -2.46 -5.58 18.14
C VAL A 102 -2.25 -5.44 16.64
N VAL A 103 -1.44 -4.47 16.23
CA VAL A 103 -1.01 -4.27 14.85
C VAL A 103 0.46 -4.70 14.71
N LEU A 104 0.74 -5.62 13.79
CA LEU A 104 2.11 -5.97 13.41
C LEU A 104 2.49 -5.22 12.13
N GLU A 105 3.63 -4.52 12.13
CA GLU A 105 4.16 -3.83 10.96
C GLU A 105 5.61 -4.22 10.73
N LYS A 106 5.92 -4.75 9.55
CA LYS A 106 7.25 -5.24 9.20
C LYS A 106 8.33 -4.16 9.12
N SER A 107 7.93 -2.90 8.90
CA SER A 107 8.83 -1.76 8.74
C SER A 107 8.39 -0.62 9.65
N LYS A 108 8.25 0.60 9.12
CA LYS A 108 7.75 1.76 9.85
C LYS A 108 6.22 1.87 9.76
N VAL A 109 5.61 2.53 10.74
CA VAL A 109 4.22 2.96 10.63
C VAL A 109 4.04 3.77 9.35
N ALA A 110 2.93 3.57 8.65
CA ALA A 110 2.63 4.24 7.39
C ALA A 110 3.71 4.07 6.29
N ASN A 111 4.47 2.97 6.29
CA ASN A 111 5.63 2.75 5.42
C ASN A 111 5.38 3.06 3.92
N THR A 112 4.17 2.85 3.41
CA THR A 112 3.86 3.21 2.01
C THR A 112 3.95 4.73 1.77
N ILE A 113 3.42 5.52 2.70
CA ILE A 113 3.47 6.99 2.65
C ILE A 113 4.89 7.46 2.92
N GLU A 114 5.61 6.86 3.88
CA GLU A 114 7.05 7.09 4.12
C GLU A 114 7.90 6.95 2.85
N ASN A 115 7.52 6.05 1.95
CA ASN A 115 8.22 5.82 0.69
C ASN A 115 7.78 6.70 -0.47
N PHE A 116 6.89 7.67 -0.24
CA PHE A 116 6.57 8.70 -1.23
C PHE A 116 7.71 9.71 -1.36
N PRO A 117 7.83 10.39 -2.51
CA PRO A 117 8.75 11.52 -2.65
C PRO A 117 8.58 12.56 -1.54
N GLU A 118 9.69 13.16 -1.11
CA GLU A 118 9.73 14.30 -0.19
C GLU A 118 8.83 15.43 -0.67
N GLY A 119 8.02 15.98 0.24
CA GLY A 119 7.12 17.09 -0.05
C GLY A 119 5.96 16.73 -0.98
N LYS A 120 5.79 15.45 -1.33
CA LYS A 120 4.67 15.01 -2.16
C LYS A 120 3.34 15.37 -1.52
N TRP A 121 2.46 15.98 -2.30
CA TRP A 121 1.06 16.15 -1.93
C TRP A 121 0.33 14.81 -1.99
N VAL A 122 -0.28 14.42 -0.88
CA VAL A 122 -1.12 13.24 -0.75
C VAL A 122 -2.58 13.69 -0.80
N TYR A 123 -3.25 13.32 -1.89
CA TYR A 123 -4.64 13.70 -2.10
C TYR A 123 -5.61 12.81 -1.31
N ALA A 124 -6.66 13.42 -0.77
CA ALA A 124 -7.79 12.75 -0.17
C ALA A 124 -8.86 12.42 -1.23
N GLU A 125 -8.52 11.65 -2.26
CA GLU A 125 -9.46 11.29 -3.34
C GLU A 125 -10.40 10.14 -2.93
N PRO A 126 -11.65 10.09 -3.44
CA PRO A 126 -12.32 11.12 -4.24
C PRO A 126 -12.88 12.28 -3.38
N ASP A 127 -12.86 13.51 -3.88
CA ASP A 127 -13.39 14.69 -3.17
C ASP A 127 -14.91 14.63 -2.89
N SER A 128 -15.64 13.78 -3.61
CA SER A 128 -17.09 13.63 -3.48
C SER A 128 -17.57 13.05 -2.16
N SER A 129 -16.66 12.55 -1.31
CA SER A 129 -17.03 11.96 -0.01
C SER A 129 -15.92 12.17 1.03
N PRO A 130 -16.24 12.43 2.31
CA PRO A 130 -15.23 12.50 3.35
C PRO A 130 -14.61 11.11 3.63
N PRO A 131 -13.40 11.05 4.21
CA PRO A 131 -12.85 9.79 4.71
C PRO A 131 -13.74 9.19 5.80
N ILE A 132 -13.85 7.86 5.80
CA ILE A 132 -14.62 7.11 6.80
C ILE A 132 -13.67 6.59 7.89
N GLY A 133 -14.06 6.78 9.16
CA GLY A 133 -13.27 6.43 10.34
C GLY A 133 -12.54 7.63 10.93
N LYS A 134 -11.71 7.38 11.95
CA LYS A 134 -11.04 8.45 12.73
C LYS A 134 -9.60 8.73 12.31
N LEU A 135 -9.00 7.91 11.43
CA LEU A 135 -7.69 8.23 10.89
C LEU A 135 -7.82 9.47 10.00
N TRP A 136 -7.13 10.55 10.36
CA TRP A 136 -7.23 11.81 9.63
C TRP A 136 -6.67 11.68 8.20
N LEU A 137 -7.39 12.22 7.23
CA LEU A 137 -6.91 12.36 5.86
C LEU A 137 -7.59 13.59 5.24
N ASP A 138 -6.84 14.68 5.19
CA ASP A 138 -7.15 15.81 4.32
C ASP A 138 -5.99 15.98 3.34
N GLY A 139 -6.20 16.63 2.20
CA GLY A 139 -5.12 16.87 1.25
C GLY A 139 -3.93 17.54 1.96
N ALA A 140 -2.77 16.90 1.99
CA ALA A 140 -1.64 17.35 2.81
C ALA A 140 -0.30 16.95 2.20
N ARG A 141 0.79 17.58 2.65
CA ARG A 141 2.13 17.07 2.33
C ARG A 141 2.36 15.76 3.08
N LYS A 142 3.14 14.88 2.46
CA LYS A 142 3.53 13.58 3.01
C LYS A 142 4.01 13.69 4.45
N GLU A 143 4.89 14.65 4.74
CA GLU A 143 5.50 14.83 6.06
C GLU A 143 4.45 15.22 7.11
N ASP A 144 3.57 16.18 6.81
CA ASP A 144 2.47 16.61 7.70
C ASP A 144 1.50 15.44 7.97
N LEU A 145 1.20 14.64 6.94
CA LEU A 145 0.35 13.46 7.06
C LEU A 145 0.97 12.40 7.98
N LEU A 146 2.28 12.13 7.82
CA LEU A 146 3.02 11.19 8.66
C LEU A 146 3.05 11.66 10.11
N GLU A 147 3.40 12.92 10.35
CA GLU A 147 3.40 13.51 11.69
C GLU A 147 2.03 13.36 12.35
N ARG A 148 0.95 13.71 11.63
CA ARG A 148 -0.41 13.60 12.17
C ARG A 148 -0.81 12.16 12.46
N TRP A 149 -0.43 11.19 11.61
CA TRP A 149 -0.73 9.77 11.86
C TRP A 149 0.05 9.23 13.05
N HIS A 150 1.31 9.63 13.24
CA HIS A 150 2.10 9.27 14.42
C HIS A 150 1.51 9.84 15.71
N GLN A 151 1.05 11.10 15.69
CA GLN A 151 0.32 11.71 16.81
C GLN A 151 -0.93 10.89 17.14
N ILE A 152 -1.77 10.57 16.13
CA ILE A 152 -2.99 9.78 16.33
C ILE A 152 -2.70 8.41 16.94
N VAL A 153 -1.67 7.70 16.47
CA VAL A 153 -1.23 6.41 17.04
C VAL A 153 -0.88 6.55 18.53
N THR A 154 -0.16 7.61 18.88
CA THR A 154 0.31 7.89 20.24
C THR A 154 -0.83 8.31 21.16
N GLU A 155 -1.62 9.30 20.76
CA GLU A 155 -2.75 9.87 21.51
C GLU A 155 -3.84 8.84 21.82
N ASN A 156 -4.06 7.87 20.91
CA ASN A 156 -5.06 6.81 21.10
C ASN A 156 -4.49 5.54 21.75
N HIS A 157 -3.19 5.54 22.09
CA HIS A 157 -2.48 4.39 22.65
C HIS A 157 -2.74 3.11 21.85
N LEU A 158 -2.55 3.18 20.52
CA LEU A 158 -2.68 2.01 19.66
C LEU A 158 -1.48 1.09 19.86
N ASP A 159 -1.72 -0.20 20.03
CA ASP A 159 -0.65 -1.20 20.15
C ASP A 159 -0.12 -1.57 18.75
N VAL A 160 0.83 -0.77 18.27
CA VAL A 160 1.50 -0.97 16.98
C VAL A 160 2.94 -1.45 17.20
N ARG A 161 3.23 -2.69 16.81
CA ARG A 161 4.55 -3.31 16.87
C ARG A 161 5.26 -3.11 15.53
N ALA A 162 6.04 -2.05 15.43
CA ALA A 162 6.86 -1.76 14.26
C ALA A 162 8.11 -2.68 14.21
N GLU A 163 8.69 -2.80 13.02
CA GLU A 163 9.81 -3.71 12.71
C GLU A 163 9.53 -5.16 13.14
N GLU A 164 8.27 -5.58 13.06
CA GLU A 164 7.80 -6.91 13.43
C GLU A 164 6.88 -7.44 12.33
N GLY A 165 7.44 -8.24 11.42
CA GLY A 165 6.72 -8.83 10.31
C GLY A 165 6.05 -10.15 10.68
N LEU A 166 4.91 -10.41 10.04
CA LEU A 166 4.27 -11.72 10.07
C LEU A 166 5.15 -12.75 9.34
N LYS A 167 5.44 -13.89 9.99
CA LYS A 167 6.09 -15.06 9.37
C LYS A 167 5.12 -16.14 8.99
N SER A 168 4.19 -16.47 9.89
CA SER A 168 3.21 -17.52 9.61
C SER A 168 1.90 -17.30 10.36
N LEU A 169 0.84 -17.83 9.77
CA LEU A 169 -0.51 -17.80 10.32
C LEU A 169 -1.14 -19.18 10.15
N ALA A 170 -1.69 -19.74 11.23
CA ALA A 170 -2.36 -21.03 11.21
C ALA A 170 -3.67 -21.01 12.01
N LYS A 171 -4.77 -21.40 11.37
CA LYS A 171 -6.06 -21.63 12.04
C LYS A 171 -5.94 -22.83 12.99
N GLN A 172 -6.39 -22.66 14.23
CA GLN A 172 -6.36 -23.66 15.27
C GLN A 172 -7.71 -24.40 15.40
N PRO A 173 -7.74 -25.61 15.98
CA PRO A 173 -8.98 -26.38 16.17
C PRO A 173 -10.04 -25.67 17.02
N ASP A 174 -9.62 -24.83 17.95
CA ASP A 174 -10.50 -24.02 18.82
C ASP A 174 -11.10 -22.78 18.10
N GLY A 175 -10.84 -22.64 16.80
CA GLY A 175 -11.30 -21.52 15.99
C GLY A 175 -10.46 -20.25 16.13
N SER A 176 -9.40 -20.22 16.95
CA SER A 176 -8.44 -19.12 17.00
C SER A 176 -7.40 -19.23 15.88
N PHE A 177 -6.51 -18.25 15.80
CA PHE A 177 -5.32 -18.26 14.98
C PHE A 177 -4.08 -18.28 15.88
N ARG A 178 -3.09 -19.09 15.50
CA ARG A 178 -1.70 -18.95 15.94
C ARG A 178 -0.97 -18.10 14.92
N ILE A 179 -0.33 -17.03 15.39
CA ILE A 179 0.41 -16.06 14.59
C ILE A 179 1.86 -16.10 15.06
N VAL A 180 2.79 -16.30 14.14
CA VAL A 180 4.23 -16.21 14.43
C VAL A 180 4.77 -15.00 13.68
N SER A 181 5.48 -14.12 14.39
CA SER A 181 6.14 -12.94 13.85
C SER A 181 7.67 -13.08 13.90
N ASP A 182 8.38 -12.04 13.47
CA ASP A 182 9.83 -11.91 13.65
C ASP A 182 10.26 -11.88 15.12
N LYS A 183 9.38 -11.49 16.05
CA LYS A 183 9.74 -11.21 17.46
C LYS A 183 8.98 -12.04 18.48
N GLY A 184 7.93 -12.77 18.08
CA GLY A 184 7.14 -13.55 19.03
C GLY A 184 6.00 -14.34 18.42
N GLU A 185 5.17 -14.88 19.31
CA GLU A 185 3.96 -15.62 18.97
C GLU A 185 2.73 -14.99 19.63
N TYR A 186 1.62 -14.99 18.89
CA TYR A 186 0.35 -14.46 19.34
C TYR A 186 -0.78 -15.45 19.08
N ARG A 187 -1.85 -15.31 19.85
CA ARG A 187 -3.15 -15.93 19.56
C ARG A 187 -4.20 -14.87 19.35
N ALA A 188 -5.01 -15.02 18.31
CA ALA A 188 -6.11 -14.10 18.05
C ALA A 188 -7.35 -14.84 17.54
N ARG A 189 -8.56 -14.38 17.90
CA ARG A 189 -9.81 -14.92 17.34
C ARG A 189 -9.91 -14.63 15.84
N ARG A 190 -9.49 -13.44 15.44
CA ARG A 190 -9.57 -12.94 14.06
C ARG A 190 -8.27 -12.31 13.63
N VAL A 191 -8.02 -12.34 12.33
CA VAL A 191 -6.88 -11.67 11.71
C VAL A 191 -7.35 -10.82 10.53
N ILE A 192 -6.82 -9.60 10.43
CA ILE A 192 -6.97 -8.73 9.26
C ILE A 192 -5.62 -8.62 8.55
N LEU A 193 -5.57 -8.96 7.26
CA LEU A 193 -4.43 -8.70 6.40
C LEU A 193 -4.62 -7.33 5.71
N ALA A 194 -3.80 -6.37 6.10
CA ALA A 194 -3.79 -4.98 5.62
C ALA A 194 -2.40 -4.56 5.08
N THR A 195 -1.63 -5.52 4.56
CA THR A 195 -0.22 -5.36 4.16
C THR A 195 -0.01 -4.50 2.91
N GLY A 196 -1.08 -4.22 2.17
CA GLY A 196 -1.01 -3.58 0.86
C GLY A 196 -0.17 -4.35 -0.17
N GLN A 197 0.07 -3.75 -1.34
CA GLN A 197 0.89 -4.38 -2.39
C GLN A 197 2.18 -3.61 -2.72
N ARG A 198 2.30 -2.35 -2.26
CA ARG A 198 3.36 -1.41 -2.68
C ARG A 198 4.75 -1.70 -2.09
N GLY A 199 4.88 -2.74 -1.25
CA GLY A 199 6.17 -3.19 -0.73
C GLY A 199 7.09 -3.79 -1.81
N ASN A 200 6.52 -4.39 -2.85
CA ASN A 200 7.27 -5.03 -3.93
C ASN A 200 6.96 -4.30 -5.26
N PRO A 201 7.88 -3.49 -5.81
CA PRO A 201 7.64 -2.84 -7.09
C PRO A 201 7.48 -3.90 -8.19
N ARG A 202 6.63 -3.62 -9.17
CA ARG A 202 6.57 -4.46 -10.37
C ARG A 202 7.84 -4.24 -11.17
N ARG A 203 8.57 -5.33 -11.37
CA ARG A 203 9.76 -5.37 -12.21
C ARG A 203 9.38 -5.49 -13.68
N LEU A 204 10.11 -4.78 -14.53
CA LEU A 204 10.11 -4.88 -15.98
C LEU A 204 10.71 -6.21 -16.47
N GLN A 205 11.56 -6.86 -15.66
CA GLN A 205 12.19 -8.15 -15.97
C GLN A 205 13.03 -8.08 -17.26
N VAL A 206 13.76 -6.98 -17.42
CA VAL A 206 14.65 -6.73 -18.56
C VAL A 206 16.11 -6.74 -18.13
N PRO A 207 17.05 -7.08 -19.03
CA PRO A 207 18.48 -6.98 -18.74
C PRO A 207 18.86 -5.58 -18.22
N GLY A 208 19.68 -5.55 -17.17
CA GLY A 208 20.17 -4.31 -16.56
C GLY A 208 19.22 -3.61 -15.59
N GLU A 209 18.04 -4.17 -15.31
CA GLU A 209 17.11 -3.59 -14.33
C GLU A 209 17.67 -3.50 -12.90
N ASP A 210 18.63 -4.36 -12.53
CA ASP A 210 19.29 -4.35 -11.21
C ASP A 210 20.46 -3.36 -11.10
N ARG A 211 20.69 -2.51 -12.12
CA ARG A 211 21.77 -1.50 -12.09
C ARG A 211 21.47 -0.44 -11.03
N GLU A 212 22.53 0.11 -10.43
CA GLU A 212 22.43 1.19 -9.43
C GLU A 212 21.73 2.45 -9.96
N SER A 213 21.79 2.69 -11.26
CA SER A 213 21.11 3.81 -11.92
C SER A 213 19.61 3.59 -12.16
N VAL A 214 19.07 2.42 -11.81
CA VAL A 214 17.66 2.05 -12.01
C VAL A 214 16.94 2.03 -10.66
N TYR A 215 16.01 2.96 -10.50
CA TYR A 215 15.26 3.13 -9.26
C TYR A 215 13.79 2.79 -9.45
N HIS A 216 13.25 2.00 -8.53
CA HIS A 216 11.80 1.71 -8.47
C HIS A 216 11.03 2.65 -7.55
N ARG A 217 11.74 3.60 -6.90
CA ARG A 217 11.19 4.58 -5.97
C ARG A 217 11.94 5.89 -6.12
N LEU A 218 11.21 6.99 -6.03
CA LEU A 218 11.76 8.33 -6.03
C LEU A 218 11.56 8.94 -4.64
N TYR A 219 12.64 9.08 -3.87
CA TYR A 219 12.59 9.63 -2.51
C TYR A 219 12.82 11.14 -2.49
N SER A 220 13.92 11.61 -3.09
CA SER A 220 14.31 13.03 -3.06
C SER A 220 14.51 13.53 -4.49
N PRO A 221 13.45 14.02 -5.17
CA PRO A 221 13.55 14.57 -6.52
C PRO A 221 14.60 15.69 -6.64
N ARG A 222 14.77 16.47 -5.57
CA ARG A 222 15.70 17.61 -5.49
C ARG A 222 17.18 17.25 -5.61
N HIS A 223 17.53 15.98 -5.41
CA HIS A 223 18.90 15.50 -5.58
C HIS A 223 19.31 15.42 -7.06
N TYR A 224 18.35 15.28 -7.97
CA TYR A 224 18.59 15.16 -9.40
C TYR A 224 18.54 16.53 -10.05
N LYS A 225 19.65 16.96 -10.64
CA LYS A 225 19.77 18.27 -11.29
C LYS A 225 20.58 18.17 -12.57
N ASN A 226 20.06 18.76 -13.65
CA ASN A 226 20.67 18.77 -14.97
C ASN A 226 20.98 17.36 -15.52
N GLU A 227 20.15 16.38 -15.16
CA GLU A 227 20.29 14.99 -15.61
C GLU A 227 19.36 14.65 -16.78
N ASP A 228 19.69 13.58 -17.50
CA ASP A 228 18.84 12.94 -18.50
C ASP A 228 18.14 11.73 -17.87
N ILE A 229 16.84 11.84 -17.63
CA ILE A 229 16.08 10.86 -16.84
C ILE A 229 14.98 10.22 -17.68
N LEU A 230 14.93 8.89 -17.66
CA LEU A 230 13.81 8.10 -18.19
C LEU A 230 12.88 7.67 -17.04
N VAL A 231 11.62 8.10 -17.10
CA VAL A 231 10.55 7.61 -16.24
C VAL A 231 9.72 6.59 -17.01
N VAL A 232 9.48 5.41 -16.42
CA VAL A 232 8.73 4.32 -17.06
C VAL A 232 7.40 4.09 -16.34
N GLY A 233 6.29 4.27 -17.04
CA GLY A 233 4.95 3.92 -16.55
C GLY A 233 3.84 4.88 -16.96
N GLY A 234 2.59 4.40 -16.84
CA GLY A 234 1.38 5.15 -17.25
C GLY A 234 0.42 5.53 -16.12
N GLY A 235 0.82 5.34 -14.87
CA GLY A 235 -0.02 5.66 -13.71
C GLY A 235 0.30 7.02 -13.11
N ASN A 236 -0.55 7.49 -12.18
CA ASN A 236 -0.34 8.75 -11.44
C ASN A 236 1.07 8.87 -10.85
N SER A 237 1.62 7.77 -10.28
CA SER A 237 2.96 7.79 -9.70
C SER A 237 4.07 8.08 -10.71
N ALA A 238 3.96 7.59 -11.95
CA ALA A 238 4.94 7.86 -13.00
C ALA A 238 4.83 9.31 -13.48
N ILE A 239 3.60 9.82 -13.66
CA ILE A 239 3.36 11.19 -14.10
C ILE A 239 3.83 12.20 -13.05
N GLU A 240 3.49 11.98 -11.78
CA GLU A 240 3.94 12.83 -10.67
C GLU A 240 5.47 12.87 -10.57
N ALA A 241 6.13 11.72 -10.74
CA ALA A 241 7.60 11.64 -10.77
C ALA A 241 8.18 12.40 -11.97
N ALA A 242 7.61 12.23 -13.17
CA ALA A 242 8.07 12.92 -14.36
C ALA A 242 7.89 14.45 -14.23
N LEU A 243 6.76 14.90 -13.69
CA LEU A 243 6.48 16.32 -13.47
C LEU A 243 7.48 16.95 -12.51
N VAL A 244 7.70 16.37 -11.33
CA VAL A 244 8.62 16.94 -10.34
C VAL A 244 10.07 16.90 -10.81
N LEU A 245 10.49 15.83 -11.50
CA LEU A 245 11.86 15.74 -12.03
C LEU A 245 12.08 16.72 -13.20
N SER A 246 11.05 16.99 -14.00
CA SER A 246 11.13 17.92 -15.15
C SER A 246 11.36 19.38 -14.77
N GLU A 247 11.25 19.73 -13.48
CA GLU A 247 11.53 21.09 -13.00
C GLU A 247 13.02 21.44 -13.11
N GLN A 248 13.92 20.44 -13.04
CA GLN A 248 15.37 20.64 -12.99
C GLN A 248 16.16 19.71 -13.93
N ASN A 249 15.47 18.88 -14.72
CA ASN A 249 16.09 17.81 -15.52
C ASN A 249 15.43 17.66 -16.90
N ARG A 250 16.14 16.97 -17.81
CA ARG A 250 15.59 16.54 -19.11
C ARG A 250 14.89 15.20 -18.91
N VAL A 251 13.56 15.19 -18.98
CA VAL A 251 12.76 14.00 -18.65
C VAL A 251 12.10 13.40 -19.88
N ARG A 252 12.26 12.09 -20.06
CA ARG A 252 11.49 11.27 -21.00
C ARG A 252 10.51 10.40 -20.23
N LEU A 253 9.25 10.37 -20.63
CA LEU A 253 8.22 9.51 -20.06
C LEU A 253 7.86 8.41 -21.05
N SER A 254 8.28 7.17 -20.77
CA SER A 254 7.95 5.99 -21.56
C SER A 254 6.73 5.28 -21.01
N TYR A 255 5.75 5.03 -21.89
CA TYR A 255 4.57 4.26 -21.57
C TYR A 255 4.17 3.33 -22.72
N ARG A 256 3.93 2.07 -22.37
CA ARG A 256 3.56 0.99 -23.31
C ARG A 256 2.21 1.17 -23.99
N GLY A 257 1.33 1.99 -23.45
CA GLY A 257 0.00 2.20 -24.01
C GLY A 257 -0.03 3.36 -25.00
N PRO A 258 -1.09 3.43 -25.83
CA PRO A 258 -1.28 4.53 -26.76
C PRO A 258 -1.78 5.80 -26.07
N GLU A 259 -2.39 5.70 -24.88
CA GLU A 259 -2.95 6.85 -24.14
C GLU A 259 -3.14 6.56 -22.64
N PHE A 260 -3.21 7.61 -21.83
CA PHE A 260 -3.45 7.52 -20.39
C PHE A 260 -4.95 7.49 -20.07
N SER A 261 -5.46 6.35 -19.57
CA SER A 261 -6.89 6.18 -19.27
C SER A 261 -7.27 6.14 -17.78
N ARG A 262 -6.29 6.06 -16.87
CA ARG A 262 -6.51 5.80 -15.43
C ARG A 262 -5.84 6.81 -14.50
N ILE A 263 -5.62 8.03 -14.99
CA ILE A 263 -4.89 9.08 -14.28
C ILE A 263 -5.85 10.14 -13.76
N PHE A 264 -5.46 10.84 -12.70
CA PHE A 264 -6.25 11.94 -12.14
C PHE A 264 -6.33 13.09 -13.14
N LYS A 265 -7.47 13.79 -13.18
CA LYS A 265 -7.72 14.88 -14.13
C LYS A 265 -6.65 15.98 -14.04
N ASP A 266 -6.26 16.34 -12.82
CA ASP A 266 -5.22 17.34 -12.59
C ASP A 266 -3.83 16.88 -13.09
N ASN A 267 -3.48 15.60 -12.89
CA ASN A 267 -2.25 15.02 -13.42
C ASN A 267 -2.24 15.01 -14.96
N ALA A 268 -3.37 14.70 -15.60
CA ALA A 268 -3.50 14.76 -17.06
C ALA A 268 -3.26 16.18 -17.58
N ARG A 269 -3.90 17.17 -16.96
CA ARG A 269 -3.73 18.59 -17.29
C ARG A 269 -2.26 19.03 -17.17
N LYS A 270 -1.64 18.79 -16.01
CA LYS A 270 -0.23 19.14 -15.74
C LYS A 270 0.74 18.46 -16.70
N LEU A 271 0.51 17.19 -17.03
CA LEU A 271 1.33 16.47 -18.01
C LEU A 271 1.24 17.12 -19.39
N ASN A 272 0.03 17.42 -19.87
CA ASN A 272 -0.16 18.06 -21.17
C ASN A 272 0.53 19.42 -21.24
N GLU A 273 0.44 20.23 -20.17
CA GLU A 273 1.16 21.51 -20.06
C GLU A 273 2.69 21.31 -20.10
N ALA A 274 3.22 20.31 -19.41
CA ALA A 274 4.65 20.01 -19.39
C ALA A 274 5.18 19.52 -20.75
N VAL A 275 4.40 18.70 -21.45
CA VAL A 275 4.73 18.22 -22.81
C VAL A 275 4.67 19.37 -23.82
N ALA A 276 3.63 20.21 -23.77
CA ALA A 276 3.52 21.39 -24.63
C ALA A 276 4.67 22.37 -24.40
N ALA A 277 5.12 22.52 -23.16
CA ALA A 277 6.30 23.31 -22.79
C ALA A 277 7.64 22.62 -23.10
N LYS A 278 7.65 21.42 -23.70
CA LYS A 278 8.83 20.60 -23.99
C LYS A 278 9.69 20.27 -22.76
N ARG A 279 9.11 20.32 -21.56
CA ARG A 279 9.77 19.90 -20.30
C ARG A 279 9.81 18.38 -20.15
N ILE A 280 8.84 17.70 -20.77
CA ILE A 280 8.75 16.24 -20.80
C ILE A 280 8.62 15.79 -22.25
N GLU A 281 9.50 14.89 -22.68
CA GLU A 281 9.37 14.15 -23.93
C GLU A 281 8.55 12.88 -23.68
N LEU A 282 7.37 12.77 -24.31
CA LEU A 282 6.47 11.64 -24.13
C LEU A 282 6.70 10.58 -25.22
N ILE A 283 6.92 9.33 -24.81
CA ILE A 283 7.15 8.18 -25.69
C ILE A 283 6.04 7.15 -25.46
N LEU A 284 5.02 7.16 -26.31
CA LEU A 284 3.89 6.23 -26.25
C LEU A 284 4.16 4.96 -27.05
N ASN A 285 3.34 3.93 -26.84
CA ASN A 285 3.51 2.60 -27.44
C ASN A 285 4.91 1.99 -27.19
N SER A 286 5.56 2.39 -26.11
CA SER A 286 6.98 2.08 -25.91
C SER A 286 7.23 1.01 -24.85
N ASN A 287 8.17 0.10 -25.13
CA ASN A 287 8.60 -0.94 -24.22
C ASN A 287 10.12 -0.84 -24.02
N VAL A 288 10.55 -0.59 -22.78
CA VAL A 288 11.97 -0.71 -22.42
C VAL A 288 12.38 -2.17 -22.55
N LYS A 289 13.47 -2.43 -23.25
CA LYS A 289 14.02 -3.77 -23.49
C LYS A 289 15.26 -4.07 -22.67
N GLU A 290 15.99 -3.04 -22.27
CA GLU A 290 17.28 -3.17 -21.59
C GLU A 290 17.74 -1.84 -20.99
N PHE A 291 18.44 -1.91 -19.86
CA PHE A 291 19.19 -0.79 -19.28
C PHE A 291 20.70 -1.02 -19.41
N GLY A 292 21.38 -0.12 -20.12
CA GLY A 292 22.83 -0.08 -20.23
C GLY A 292 23.46 0.85 -19.18
N ASN A 293 24.75 1.16 -19.35
CA ASN A 293 25.41 2.17 -18.53
C ASN A 293 25.03 3.57 -19.03
N GLY A 294 24.17 4.28 -18.30
CA GLY A 294 23.69 5.62 -18.66
C GLY A 294 22.78 5.67 -19.90
N ASN A 295 22.26 4.53 -20.37
CA ASN A 295 21.31 4.48 -21.49
C ASN A 295 20.23 3.41 -21.27
N ALA A 296 19.14 3.52 -22.02
CA ALA A 296 18.06 2.54 -22.05
C ALA A 296 17.66 2.28 -23.50
N ARG A 297 17.46 1.01 -23.86
CA ARG A 297 16.96 0.62 -25.17
C ARG A 297 15.44 0.52 -25.12
N ILE A 298 14.76 1.27 -25.98
CA ILE A 298 13.31 1.35 -26.06
C ILE A 298 12.87 0.86 -27.45
N GLU A 299 11.88 -0.02 -27.48
CA GLU A 299 11.15 -0.42 -28.70
C GLU A 299 9.85 0.37 -28.78
N ILE A 300 9.51 0.91 -29.94
CA ILE A 300 8.30 1.71 -30.24
C ILE A 300 7.47 0.95 -31.27
#